data_AF-A0A538RZD5-F1
#
_entry.id   AF-A0A538RZD5-F1
#
_cell.length_a   1.000
_cell.length_b   1.000
_cell.length_c   1.000
_cell.angle_alpha   90.00
_cell.angle_beta   90.00
_cell.angle_gamma   90.00
#
_symmetry.space_group_name_H-M   'P 1'
#
loop_
_entity.id
_entity.type
_entity.pdbx_description
1 polymer ?
#
loop_
_entity_poly.entity_id
_entity_poly.type
_entity_poly.pdbx_seq_one_letter_code
_entity_poly.pdbx_strand_id
1 'polypeptide(L)'
;MESLRLAPSQTRPRILACCRCHNDRRHWDRVAGRAYCPECQEQLVLGVASPLTERTEKKQCAACGRTGTVCFLTFPLQSTTPVEMDLCPEHLRALLGRRLGPYAFHQIRRRLHLLGLGVELIFLLHEAFYDEQGRALQPALESE
;
A
#
# COMPACT_ATOMS: atom_id res chain seq x y z
N MET A 1 -15.22 -12.08 5.88
CA MET A 1 -14.02 -12.25 5.03
C MET A 1 -13.51 -10.83 4.75
N GLU A 2 -12.66 -10.31 5.62
CA GLU A 2 -12.28 -8.89 5.62
C GLU A 2 -11.02 -8.68 4.78
N SER A 3 -11.19 -8.06 3.61
CA SER A 3 -10.09 -7.72 2.69
C SER A 3 -9.32 -6.46 3.07
N LEU A 4 -9.78 -5.73 4.08
CA LEU A 4 -9.08 -4.63 4.70
C LEU A 4 -9.33 -4.72 6.21
N ARG A 5 -8.26 -4.79 7.01
CA ARG A 5 -8.33 -5.09 8.44
C ARG A 5 -7.15 -4.49 9.19
N LEU A 6 -7.32 -4.25 10.50
CA LEU A 6 -6.20 -4.01 11.39
C LEU A 6 -5.46 -5.32 11.62
N ALA A 7 -4.14 -5.33 11.43
CA ALA A 7 -3.32 -6.46 11.84
C ALA A 7 -3.33 -6.55 13.38
N PRO A 8 -3.17 -7.76 13.95
CA PRO A 8 -3.00 -7.90 15.39
C PRO A 8 -1.91 -6.96 15.88
N SER A 9 -2.20 -6.20 16.94
CA SER A 9 -1.25 -5.25 17.53
C SER A 9 0.06 -5.97 17.84
N GLN A 10 1.09 -5.74 17.03
CA GLN A 10 2.41 -6.27 17.35
C GLN A 10 2.94 -5.42 18.49
N THR A 11 3.20 -6.05 19.63
CA THR A 11 3.76 -5.39 20.83
C THR A 11 5.05 -4.63 20.50
N ARG A 12 5.76 -5.07 19.45
CA ARG A 12 6.77 -4.29 18.71
C ARG A 12 6.74 -4.69 17.22
N PRO A 13 6.56 -3.77 16.27
CA PRO A 13 6.75 -4.09 14.87
C PRO A 13 8.19 -4.58 14.66
N ARG A 14 8.35 -5.80 14.14
CA ARG A 14 9.70 -6.32 13.83
C ARG A 14 10.34 -5.43 12.76
N ILE A 15 11.47 -4.83 13.10
CA ILE A 15 12.36 -4.19 12.11
C ILE A 15 12.87 -5.32 11.23
N LEU A 16 12.48 -5.32 9.96
CA LEU A 16 12.91 -6.30 8.97
C LEU A 16 13.74 -5.56 7.92
N ALA A 17 14.91 -6.10 7.60
CA ALA A 17 15.69 -5.62 6.49
C ALA A 17 14.88 -5.71 5.18
N CYS A 18 15.07 -4.73 4.29
CA CYS A 18 14.48 -4.80 2.97
C CYS A 18 14.94 -6.06 2.24
N CYS A 19 14.02 -6.81 1.64
CA CYS A 19 14.35 -8.07 0.97
C CYS A 19 15.14 -7.90 -0.34
N ARG A 20 15.44 -6.67 -0.77
CA ARG A 20 16.22 -6.36 -1.98
C ARG A 20 17.56 -5.75 -1.67
N CYS A 21 17.59 -4.64 -0.93
CA CYS A 21 18.83 -3.92 -0.63
C CYS A 21 19.37 -4.18 0.78
N HIS A 22 18.69 -5.02 1.57
CA HIS A 22 19.05 -5.36 2.96
C HIS A 22 19.14 -4.18 3.94
N ASN A 23 18.66 -2.99 3.56
CA ASN A 23 18.59 -1.83 4.44
C ASN A 23 17.60 -2.08 5.60
N ASP A 24 18.03 -1.88 6.84
CA ASP A 24 17.32 -2.20 8.09
C ASP A 24 16.95 -0.96 8.93
N ARG A 25 17.03 0.24 8.34
CA ARG A 25 16.90 1.50 9.08
C ARG A 25 15.53 1.76 9.74
N ARG A 26 14.40 1.23 9.26
CA ARG A 26 13.04 1.47 9.82
C ARG A 26 12.04 0.34 9.52
N HIS A 27 10.79 0.53 9.96
CA HIS A 27 9.65 -0.32 9.58
C HIS A 27 9.27 -0.09 8.12
N TRP A 28 9.34 -1.15 7.34
CA TRP A 28 8.99 -1.16 5.92
C TRP A 28 7.62 -1.76 5.70
N ASP A 29 6.90 -1.22 4.72
CA ASP A 29 5.69 -1.89 4.22
C ASP A 29 6.05 -3.29 3.72
N ARG A 30 5.04 -4.16 3.70
CA ARG A 30 5.21 -5.55 3.30
C ARG A 30 4.29 -5.89 2.15
N VAL A 31 4.85 -6.58 1.17
CA VAL A 31 4.13 -7.16 0.04
C VAL A 31 4.30 -8.67 0.12
N ALA A 32 3.20 -9.41 0.27
CA ALA A 32 3.22 -10.85 0.55
C ALA A 32 4.15 -11.22 1.73
N GLY A 33 4.13 -10.41 2.78
CA GLY A 33 4.95 -10.62 3.99
C GLY A 33 6.43 -10.25 3.86
N ARG A 34 6.92 -9.90 2.67
CA ARG A 34 8.31 -9.45 2.46
C ARG A 34 8.41 -7.93 2.59
N ALA A 35 9.42 -7.46 3.31
CA ALA A 35 9.64 -6.04 3.60
C ALA A 35 10.32 -5.31 2.43
N TYR A 36 9.76 -4.16 2.03
CA TYR A 36 10.31 -3.31 0.96
C TYR A 36 10.54 -1.89 1.45
N CYS A 37 11.79 -1.41 1.42
CA CYS A 37 12.05 0.00 1.69
C CYS A 37 11.46 0.88 0.58
N PRO A 38 11.20 2.17 0.85
CA PRO A 38 10.58 3.09 -0.12
C PRO A 38 11.31 3.13 -1.47
N GLU A 39 12.65 3.18 -1.45
CA GLU A 39 13.48 3.17 -2.67
C GLU A 39 13.24 1.92 -3.53
N CYS A 40 13.21 0.72 -2.92
CA CYS A 40 12.96 -0.50 -3.67
C CYS A 40 11.50 -0.63 -4.16
N GLN A 41 10.55 0.03 -3.49
CA GLN A 41 9.18 0.15 -4.01
C GLN A 41 9.13 1.11 -5.21
N GLU A 42 9.84 2.23 -5.14
CA GLU A 42 9.97 3.19 -6.25
C GLU A 42 10.54 2.49 -7.49
N GLN A 43 11.66 1.77 -7.35
CA GLN A 43 12.28 1.05 -8.46
C GLN A 43 11.40 -0.05 -9.05
N LEU A 44 10.51 -0.65 -8.25
CA LEU A 44 9.48 -1.59 -8.73
C LEU A 44 8.45 -0.86 -9.61
N VAL A 45 7.99 0.30 -9.18
CA VAL A 45 7.01 1.12 -9.92
C VAL A 45 7.61 1.65 -11.22
N LEU A 46 8.86 2.08 -11.19
CA LEU A 46 9.59 2.60 -12.36
C LEU A 46 9.99 1.50 -13.35
N GLY A 47 9.83 0.22 -13.00
CA GLY A 47 10.24 -0.91 -13.84
C GLY A 47 11.75 -1.09 -13.96
N VAL A 48 12.53 -0.43 -13.10
CA VAL A 48 14.00 -0.52 -13.08
C VAL A 48 14.47 -1.79 -12.37
N ALA A 49 13.78 -2.19 -11.31
CA ALA A 49 14.12 -3.40 -10.58
C ALA A 49 13.35 -4.63 -11.11
N SER A 50 13.83 -5.83 -10.79
CA SER A 50 13.15 -7.08 -11.16
C SER A 50 11.66 -7.04 -10.77
N PRO A 51 10.75 -7.63 -11.58
CA PRO A 51 9.34 -7.58 -11.28
C PRO A 51 9.00 -8.26 -9.95
N LEU A 52 7.87 -7.86 -9.36
CA LEU A 52 7.30 -8.56 -8.23
C LEU A 52 6.60 -9.84 -8.72
N THR A 53 7.09 -11.01 -8.32
CA THR A 53 6.49 -12.31 -8.65
C THR A 53 5.96 -12.97 -7.39
N GLU A 54 4.68 -12.72 -7.07
CA GLU A 54 4.00 -13.30 -5.92
C GLU A 54 2.86 -14.23 -6.31
N ARG A 55 2.66 -15.26 -5.48
CA ARG A 55 1.47 -16.11 -5.58
C ARG A 55 0.27 -15.36 -5.02
N THR A 56 -0.84 -15.36 -5.75
CA THR A 56 -2.09 -14.78 -5.28
C THR A 56 -2.83 -15.72 -4.34
N GLU A 57 -3.54 -15.14 -3.38
CA GLU A 57 -4.46 -15.82 -2.47
C GLU A 57 -5.89 -15.74 -2.98
N LYS A 58 -6.73 -16.72 -2.62
CA LYS A 58 -8.16 -16.78 -2.94
C LYS A 58 -8.99 -15.86 -2.01
N LYS A 59 -8.62 -14.58 -1.93
CA LYS A 59 -9.36 -13.54 -1.20
C LYS A 59 -9.86 -12.48 -2.18
N GLN A 60 -10.82 -11.66 -1.73
CA GLN A 60 -11.40 -10.57 -2.53
C GLN A 60 -10.57 -9.30 -2.39
N CYS A 61 -10.41 -8.56 -3.48
CA CYS A 61 -9.72 -7.28 -3.46
C CYS A 61 -10.49 -6.22 -2.66
N ALA A 62 -9.81 -5.49 -1.77
CA ALA A 62 -10.39 -4.39 -1.00
C ALA A 62 -10.95 -3.26 -1.89
N ALA A 63 -10.35 -3.02 -3.06
CA ALA A 63 -10.78 -1.96 -3.96
C ALA A 63 -11.91 -2.36 -4.92
N CYS A 64 -11.90 -3.59 -5.45
CA CYS A 64 -12.82 -3.99 -6.54
C CYS A 64 -13.56 -5.32 -6.32
N GLY A 65 -13.33 -6.02 -5.21
CA GLY A 65 -13.99 -7.29 -4.90
C GLY A 65 -13.53 -8.52 -5.72
N ARG A 66 -12.75 -8.34 -6.79
CA ARG A 66 -12.22 -9.46 -7.60
C ARG A 66 -11.37 -10.43 -6.75
N THR A 67 -11.51 -11.72 -7.00
CA THR A 67 -10.72 -12.77 -6.35
C THR A 67 -9.30 -12.83 -6.93
N GLY A 68 -8.31 -13.11 -6.09
CA GLY A 68 -6.91 -13.24 -6.49
C GLY A 68 -6.13 -12.01 -6.04
N THR A 69 -5.62 -12.05 -4.82
CA THR A 69 -5.00 -10.90 -4.17
C THR A 69 -3.61 -11.20 -3.62
N VAL A 70 -2.86 -10.14 -3.39
CA VAL A 70 -1.62 -10.14 -2.62
C VAL A 70 -1.88 -9.28 -1.37
N CYS A 71 -1.45 -9.75 -0.21
CA CYS A 71 -1.54 -8.99 1.03
C CYS A 71 -0.50 -7.87 1.04
N PHE A 72 -0.98 -6.64 1.16
CA PHE A 72 -0.18 -5.44 1.40
C PHE A 72 -0.37 -5.01 2.85
N LEU A 73 0.73 -4.86 3.59
CA LEU A 73 0.73 -4.38 4.97
C LEU A 73 1.48 -3.06 5.02
N THR A 74 0.84 -2.04 5.59
CA THR A 74 1.42 -0.71 5.79
C THR A 74 1.21 -0.23 7.22
N PHE A 75 1.99 0.76 7.62
CA PHE A 75 1.96 1.34 8.96
C PHE A 75 1.41 2.76 8.86
N PRO A 76 0.20 3.02 9.41
CA PRO A 76 -0.32 4.37 9.43
C PRO A 76 0.61 5.31 10.20
N LEU A 77 0.71 6.56 9.74
CA LEU A 77 1.42 7.64 10.42
C LEU A 77 0.91 7.73 11.86
N GLN A 78 1.85 7.78 12.81
CA GLN A 78 1.57 7.90 14.25
C GLN A 78 0.82 6.71 14.87
N SER A 79 0.61 5.61 14.14
CA SER A 79 -0.01 4.38 14.65
C SER A 79 1.00 3.25 14.78
N THR A 80 0.88 2.45 15.83
CA THR A 80 1.62 1.18 16.00
C THR A 80 0.86 -0.02 15.46
N THR A 81 -0.43 0.15 15.14
CA THR A 81 -1.28 -0.92 14.61
C THR A 81 -1.20 -0.91 13.08
N PRO A 82 -0.64 -1.96 12.45
CA PRO A 82 -0.55 -2.03 11.00
C PRO A 82 -1.93 -2.24 10.37
N VAL A 83 -2.06 -1.84 9.11
CA VAL A 83 -3.22 -2.12 8.27
C VAL A 83 -2.83 -3.14 7.22
N GLU A 84 -3.62 -4.19 7.11
CA GLU A 84 -3.53 -5.18 6.04
C GLU A 84 -4.62 -4.96 5.00
N MET A 85 -4.23 -5.01 3.72
CA MET A 85 -5.10 -4.83 2.56
C MET A 85 -4.84 -5.96 1.58
N ASP A 86 -5.86 -6.73 1.25
CA ASP A 86 -5.81 -7.71 0.16
C ASP A 86 -6.11 -6.99 -1.16
N LEU A 87 -5.12 -6.87 -2.04
CA LEU A 87 -5.23 -6.13 -3.30
C LEU A 87 -4.98 -7.04 -4.51
N CYS A 88 -5.79 -6.92 -5.56
CA CYS A 88 -5.47 -7.60 -6.82
C CYS A 88 -4.22 -6.96 -7.45
N PRO A 89 -3.52 -7.65 -8.38
CA PRO A 89 -2.26 -7.15 -8.94
C PRO A 89 -2.34 -5.74 -9.52
N GLU A 90 -3.47 -5.40 -10.15
CA GLU A 90 -3.72 -4.07 -10.71
C GLU A 90 -3.74 -2.98 -9.64
N HIS A 91 -4.53 -3.17 -8.57
CA HIS A 91 -4.66 -2.18 -7.50
C HIS A 91 -3.43 -2.13 -6.59
N LEU A 92 -2.73 -3.25 -6.41
CA LEU A 92 -1.45 -3.25 -5.70
C LEU A 92 -0.42 -2.38 -6.44
N ARG A 93 -0.25 -2.62 -7.74
CA ARG A 93 0.65 -1.83 -8.59
C ARG A 93 0.25 -0.34 -8.61
N ALA A 94 -1.05 -0.06 -8.73
CA ALA A 94 -1.56 1.31 -8.71
C ALA A 94 -1.32 1.99 -7.36
N LEU A 95 -1.51 1.28 -6.23
CA LEU A 95 -1.23 1.81 -4.90
C LEU A 95 0.26 2.11 -4.70
N LEU A 96 1.14 1.17 -5.01
CA LEU A 96 2.60 1.37 -4.89
C LEU A 96 3.06 2.56 -5.74
N GLY A 97 2.48 2.71 -6.93
CA GLY A 97 2.77 3.82 -7.82
C GLY A 97 2.02 5.11 -7.51
N ARG A 98 1.24 5.18 -6.42
CA ARG A 98 0.43 6.37 -6.05
C ARG A 98 -0.52 6.82 -7.17
N ARG A 99 -1.08 5.85 -7.89
CA ARG A 99 -1.89 6.01 -9.11
C ARG A 99 -3.21 5.25 -9.03
N LEU A 100 -3.80 5.11 -7.84
CA LEU A 100 -5.14 4.53 -7.74
C LEU A 100 -6.14 5.39 -8.52
N GLY A 101 -7.03 4.73 -9.25
CA GLY A 101 -8.16 5.42 -9.86
C GLY A 101 -9.15 5.90 -8.79
N PRO A 102 -9.95 6.95 -9.07
CA PRO A 102 -10.85 7.56 -8.08
C PRO A 102 -11.79 6.56 -7.41
N TYR A 103 -12.37 5.64 -8.20
CA TYR A 103 -13.24 4.60 -7.65
C TYR A 103 -12.52 3.72 -6.62
N ALA A 104 -11.32 3.24 -6.96
CA ALA A 104 -10.52 2.38 -6.09
C ALA A 104 -10.10 3.12 -4.81
N PHE A 105 -9.69 4.39 -4.95
CA PHE A 105 -9.36 5.26 -3.83
C PHE A 105 -10.55 5.43 -2.89
N HIS A 106 -11.73 5.79 -3.40
CA HIS A 106 -12.94 5.96 -2.58
C HIS A 106 -13.38 4.67 -1.88
N GLN A 107 -13.25 3.52 -2.53
CA GLN A 107 -13.54 2.22 -1.91
C GLN A 107 -12.59 1.92 -0.75
N ILE A 108 -11.29 2.16 -0.92
CA ILE A 108 -10.30 1.98 0.14
C ILE A 108 -10.54 2.99 1.27
N ARG A 109 -10.76 4.27 0.95
CA ARG A 109 -11.08 5.34 1.91
C ARG A 109 -12.28 4.98 2.77
N ARG A 110 -13.39 4.56 2.15
CA ARG A 110 -14.59 4.13 2.87
C ARG A 110 -14.30 2.98 3.83
N ARG A 111 -13.51 1.99 3.41
CA ARG A 111 -13.16 0.83 4.25
C ARG A 111 -12.23 1.20 5.40
N LEU A 112 -11.26 2.07 5.18
CA LEU A 112 -10.40 2.61 6.23
C LEU A 112 -11.21 3.39 7.28
N HIS A 113 -12.15 4.22 6.83
CA HIS A 113 -13.03 4.95 7.73
C HIS A 113 -13.88 4.02 8.61
N LEU A 114 -14.33 2.87 8.07
CA LEU A 114 -15.03 1.85 8.87
C LEU A 114 -14.14 1.22 9.95
N LEU A 115 -12.81 1.28 9.80
CA LEU A 115 -11.83 0.90 10.83
C LEU A 115 -11.42 2.07 11.73
N GLY A 116 -12.05 3.25 11.59
CA GLY A 116 -11.68 4.46 12.34
C GLY A 116 -10.36 5.10 11.87
N LEU A 117 -9.92 4.82 10.64
CA LEU A 117 -8.70 5.37 10.07
C LEU A 117 -8.98 6.34 8.91
N GLY A 118 -8.31 7.48 8.93
CA GLY A 118 -8.23 8.39 7.79
C GLY A 118 -7.22 7.91 6.74
N VAL A 119 -7.42 8.30 5.48
CA VAL A 119 -6.48 8.00 4.38
C VAL A 119 -5.20 8.81 4.47
N GLU A 120 -5.27 10.00 5.04
CA GLU A 120 -4.15 10.88 5.38
C GLU A 120 -3.16 10.21 6.35
N LEU A 121 -3.61 9.22 7.13
CA LEU A 121 -2.72 8.43 7.97
C LEU A 121 -1.97 7.36 7.17
N ILE A 122 -2.40 7.01 5.96
CA ILE A 122 -1.72 6.02 5.13
C ILE A 122 -0.84 6.76 4.13
N PHE A 123 0.48 6.66 4.27
CA PHE A 123 1.44 7.42 3.46
C PHE A 123 1.14 7.35 1.94
N LEU A 124 0.91 6.15 1.39
CA LEU A 124 0.63 5.95 -0.04
C LEU A 124 -0.77 6.42 -0.50
N LEU A 125 -1.63 6.87 0.42
CA LEU A 125 -2.97 7.40 0.16
C LEU A 125 -3.12 8.87 0.61
N HIS A 126 -2.02 9.51 1.03
CA HIS A 126 -2.03 10.88 1.54
C HIS A 126 -2.52 11.86 0.47
N GLU A 127 -3.14 12.97 0.92
CA GLU A 127 -3.57 14.10 0.08
C GLU A 127 -2.44 14.76 -0.73
N ALA A 128 -1.18 14.46 -0.41
CA ALA A 128 -0.04 14.92 -1.22
C ALA A 128 0.03 14.19 -2.57
N PHE A 129 -0.67 13.07 -2.70
CA PHE A 129 -0.72 12.25 -3.90
C PHE A 129 -2.11 12.21 -4.55
N TYR A 130 -3.15 12.65 -3.86
CA TYR A 130 -4.53 12.60 -4.35
C TYR A 130 -5.26 13.91 -4.07
N ASP A 131 -6.03 14.40 -5.04
CA ASP A 131 -6.95 15.51 -4.81
C ASP A 131 -8.17 15.10 -3.97
N GLU A 132 -9.01 16.07 -3.60
CA GLU A 132 -10.24 15.83 -2.84
C GLU A 132 -11.22 14.87 -3.54
N GLN A 133 -11.15 14.80 -4.87
CA GLN A 133 -11.95 13.89 -5.70
C GLN A 133 -11.32 12.49 -5.80
N GLY A 134 -10.18 12.24 -5.17
CA GLY A 134 -9.47 10.97 -5.16
C GLY A 134 -8.70 10.68 -6.46
N ARG A 135 -8.42 11.70 -7.27
CA ARG A 135 -7.59 11.56 -8.47
C ARG A 135 -6.12 11.69 -8.07
N ALA A 136 -5.30 10.77 -8.58
CA ALA A 136 -3.86 10.85 -8.38
C ALA A 136 -3.30 12.14 -9.02
N LEU A 137 -2.63 12.95 -8.20
CA LEU A 137 -1.94 14.15 -8.64
C LEU A 137 -0.78 13.75 -9.57
N GLN A 138 -0.62 14.49 -10.66
CA GLN A 138 0.56 14.33 -11.51
C GLN A 138 1.74 15.08 -10.88
N PRO A 139 2.98 14.59 -11.02
CA PRO A 139 4.15 15.37 -10.70
C PRO A 139 4.06 16.71 -11.44
N ALA A 140 4.42 17.81 -10.75
CA ALA A 140 4.61 19.07 -11.45
C ALA A 140 5.70 18.85 -12.52
N LEU A 141 5.33 19.00 -13.79
CA LEU A 141 6.34 19.09 -14.84
C LEU A 141 7.09 20.38 -14.57
N GLU A 142 8.37 20.29 -14.21
CA GLU A 142 9.24 21.45 -14.20
C GLU A 142 9.17 22.06 -15.60
N SER A 143 8.65 23.28 -15.68
CA SER A 143 8.70 24.04 -16.92
C SER A 143 10.15 24.46 -17.11
N GLU A 144 10.80 23.92 -18.14
CA GLU A 144 12.15 24.31 -18.56
C GLU A 144 12.25 25.80 -18.91
#